data_AF-A0A517WKD3-F1
#
_entry.id   AF-A0A517WKD3-F1
#
_cell.length_a   1.000
_cell.length_b   1.000
_cell.length_c   1.000
_cell.angle_alpha   90.00
_cell.angle_beta   90.00
_cell.angle_gamma   90.00
#
_symmetry.space_group_name_H-M   'P 1'
#
loop_
_entity.id
_entity.type
_entity.pdbx_description
1 polymer ?
#
loop_
_entity_poly.entity_id
_entity_poly.type
_entity_poly.pdbx_seq_one_letter_code
_entity_poly.pdbx_strand_id
1 'polypeptide(L)'
;MVEKTRIIITDLTRFKEGSKNVCTAGVTEDGTLIRPYPPYLLASDCERLDIHPGAILEGDFTPSNASPPHVEDANWENLNYVDRCSSNEFRDALKTGLFKTIHEGFEYDLPSGEKCIPIIVKPARSIITIKLQPHSFSIIGDSYNANKVRANFWDMEGNQFSFLPITDRGFVDQALKIQGNSSAIAKMNYHVQSQSELYLRIGLSRAYQAPSGKNGYWIQVNGIYTFPDYMDYIRCYNDKDDQT
;
A
#
# COMPACT_ATOMS: atom_id res chain seq x y z
N MET A 1 -6.60 -33.48 2.15
CA MET A 1 -6.64 -32.20 2.87
C MET A 1 -6.12 -31.17 1.89
N VAL A 2 -6.89 -30.11 1.62
CA VAL A 2 -6.36 -28.97 0.83
C VAL A 2 -5.35 -28.27 1.74
N GLU A 3 -4.14 -28.07 1.25
CA GLU A 3 -3.11 -27.35 2.00
C GLU A 3 -3.51 -25.88 2.06
N LYS A 4 -3.56 -25.33 3.28
CA LYS A 4 -3.92 -23.93 3.47
C LYS A 4 -2.74 -23.06 3.08
N THR A 5 -3.03 -21.94 2.43
CA THR A 5 -2.01 -21.00 1.99
C THR A 5 -1.85 -19.89 3.02
N ARG A 6 -0.59 -19.57 3.36
CA ARG A 6 -0.23 -18.43 4.20
C ARG A 6 0.17 -17.23 3.36
N ILE A 7 -0.24 -16.04 3.77
CA ILE A 7 0.18 -14.78 3.17
C ILE A 7 0.68 -13.82 4.25
N ILE A 8 1.80 -13.16 3.99
CA ILE A 8 2.25 -11.98 4.74
C ILE A 8 1.58 -10.76 4.12
N ILE A 9 0.76 -10.04 4.89
CA ILE A 9 0.08 -8.84 4.42
C ILE A 9 1.10 -7.74 4.13
N THR A 10 1.18 -7.27 2.89
CA THR A 10 2.08 -6.17 2.45
C THR A 10 1.33 -4.88 2.19
N ASP A 11 0.01 -4.95 2.04
CA ASP A 11 -0.83 -3.80 1.73
C ASP A 11 -2.08 -3.87 2.62
N LEU A 12 -2.39 -2.77 3.30
CA LEU A 12 -3.65 -2.57 4.00
C LEU A 12 -4.15 -1.17 3.65
N THR A 13 -5.05 -1.10 2.68
CA THR A 13 -5.49 0.16 2.08
C THR A 13 -6.94 0.47 2.42
N ARG A 14 -7.23 1.75 2.64
CA ARG A 14 -8.59 2.23 2.84
C ARG A 14 -9.26 2.45 1.49
N PHE A 15 -10.50 2.00 1.36
CA PHE A 15 -11.36 2.43 0.25
C PHE A 15 -11.75 3.92 0.41
N LYS A 16 -12.67 4.39 -0.44
CA LYS A 16 -13.26 5.72 -0.31
C LYS A 16 -13.75 6.01 1.12
N GLU A 17 -13.73 7.28 1.48
CA GLU A 17 -14.23 7.78 2.75
C GLU A 17 -15.64 7.23 3.05
N GLY A 18 -15.86 6.82 4.30
CA GLY A 18 -17.09 6.18 4.76
C GLY A 18 -17.19 4.66 4.50
N SER A 19 -16.26 4.06 3.74
CA SER A 19 -16.20 2.60 3.61
C SER A 19 -15.75 1.94 4.91
N LYS A 20 -16.45 0.85 5.29
CA LYS A 20 -16.02 -0.05 6.37
C LYS A 20 -15.05 -1.13 5.90
N ASN A 21 -15.00 -1.38 4.59
CA ASN A 21 -14.11 -2.36 4.00
C ASN A 21 -12.70 -1.78 3.88
N VAL A 22 -11.71 -2.66 3.95
CA VAL A 22 -10.31 -2.41 3.59
C VAL A 22 -9.90 -3.37 2.48
N CYS A 23 -8.97 -2.94 1.63
CA CYS A 23 -8.36 -3.81 0.65
C CYS A 23 -7.00 -4.26 1.15
N THR A 24 -6.79 -5.58 1.17
CA THR A 24 -5.52 -6.19 1.51
C THR A 24 -4.84 -6.79 0.30
N ALA A 25 -3.52 -6.87 0.37
CA ALA A 25 -2.72 -7.76 -0.46
C ALA A 25 -1.65 -8.39 0.41
N GLY A 26 -1.27 -9.61 0.08
CA GLY A 26 -0.20 -10.31 0.78
C GLY A 26 0.57 -11.24 -0.14
N VAL A 27 1.76 -11.57 0.29
CA VAL A 27 2.70 -12.41 -0.46
C VAL A 27 2.79 -13.76 0.22
N THR A 28 2.64 -14.82 -0.56
CA THR A 28 2.84 -16.21 -0.11
C THR A 28 4.32 -16.55 0.00
N GLU A 29 4.65 -17.68 0.61
CA GLU A 29 6.03 -18.17 0.74
C GLU A 29 6.75 -18.35 -0.61
N ASP A 30 6.04 -18.75 -1.66
CA ASP A 30 6.60 -18.91 -3.02
C ASP A 30 6.74 -17.58 -3.79
N GLY A 31 6.33 -16.47 -3.19
CA GLY A 31 6.37 -15.14 -3.81
C GLY A 31 5.12 -14.79 -4.63
N THR A 32 4.09 -15.64 -4.65
CA THR A 32 2.82 -15.28 -5.30
C THR A 32 2.13 -14.16 -4.52
N LEU A 33 1.81 -13.07 -5.21
CA LEU A 33 0.98 -12.00 -4.68
C LEU A 33 -0.50 -12.41 -4.74
N ILE A 34 -1.20 -12.28 -3.62
CA ILE A 34 -2.61 -12.57 -3.49
C ILE A 34 -3.33 -11.33 -2.96
N ARG A 35 -4.44 -10.97 -3.61
CA ARG A 35 -5.36 -9.94 -3.15
C ARG A 35 -6.68 -10.59 -2.77
N PRO A 36 -7.03 -10.70 -1.48
CA PRO A 36 -8.33 -11.19 -1.08
C PRO A 36 -9.45 -10.31 -1.69
N TYR A 37 -10.18 -10.90 -2.64
CA TYR A 37 -11.32 -10.31 -3.35
C TYR A 37 -12.61 -10.60 -2.55
N PRO A 38 -13.72 -9.84 -2.74
CA PRO A 38 -14.88 -9.89 -1.87
C PRO A 38 -15.35 -11.29 -1.42
N PRO A 39 -15.70 -11.43 -0.13
CA PRO A 39 -15.87 -10.36 0.85
C PRO A 39 -14.54 -9.72 1.30
N TYR A 40 -14.50 -8.39 1.35
CA TYR A 40 -13.33 -7.66 1.84
C TYR A 40 -13.31 -7.71 3.37
N LEU A 41 -12.12 -7.64 3.97
CA LEU A 41 -11.98 -7.47 5.41
C LEU A 41 -12.60 -6.15 5.86
N LEU A 42 -13.16 -6.14 7.06
CA LEU A 42 -13.67 -4.93 7.70
C LEU A 42 -12.54 -4.24 8.47
N ALA A 43 -12.52 -2.92 8.44
CA ALA A 43 -11.61 -2.10 9.23
C ALA A 43 -11.66 -2.45 10.73
N SER A 44 -12.86 -2.71 11.25
CA SER A 44 -13.10 -3.14 12.64
C SER A 44 -12.56 -4.54 12.94
N ASP A 45 -12.58 -5.46 11.97
CA ASP A 45 -11.98 -6.78 12.15
C ASP A 45 -10.47 -6.71 12.12
N CYS A 46 -9.91 -5.87 11.25
CA CYS A 46 -8.48 -5.62 11.25
C CYS A 46 -7.99 -5.00 12.56
N GLU A 47 -8.75 -4.05 13.14
CA GLU A 47 -8.46 -3.52 14.49
C GLU A 47 -8.54 -4.60 15.57
N ARG A 48 -9.66 -5.32 15.62
CA ARG A 48 -9.92 -6.35 16.63
C ARG A 48 -8.89 -7.48 16.62
N LEU A 49 -8.39 -7.85 15.43
CA LEU A 49 -7.40 -8.91 15.23
C LEU A 49 -5.97 -8.37 15.09
N ASP A 50 -5.76 -7.06 15.27
CA ASP A 50 -4.46 -6.40 15.18
C ASP A 50 -3.72 -6.68 13.84
N ILE A 51 -4.49 -6.73 12.75
CA ILE A 51 -4.01 -6.96 11.38
C ILE A 51 -3.40 -5.67 10.85
N HIS A 52 -2.09 -5.68 10.63
CA HIS A 52 -1.32 -4.63 9.95
C HIS A 52 -0.48 -5.24 8.82
N PRO A 53 0.17 -4.44 7.96
CA PRO A 53 1.26 -4.96 7.15
C PRO A 53 2.28 -5.70 8.03
N GLY A 54 2.63 -6.93 7.64
CA GLY A 54 3.40 -7.89 8.44
C GLY A 54 2.55 -8.95 9.18
N ALA A 55 1.23 -8.79 9.24
CA ALA A 55 0.34 -9.85 9.74
C ALA A 55 0.37 -11.06 8.78
N ILE A 56 0.31 -12.27 9.35
CA ILE A 56 0.23 -13.54 8.64
C ILE A 56 -1.21 -14.02 8.70
N LEU A 57 -1.84 -14.16 7.53
CA LEU A 57 -3.15 -14.79 7.38
C LEU A 57 -2.99 -16.16 6.74
N GLU A 58 -3.84 -17.11 7.14
CA GLU A 58 -3.90 -18.45 6.57
C GLU A 58 -5.34 -18.75 6.14
N GLY A 59 -5.52 -19.27 4.93
CA GLY A 59 -6.83 -19.60 4.39
C GLY A 59 -6.76 -20.36 3.07
N ASP A 60 -7.94 -20.67 2.54
CA ASP A 60 -8.08 -21.32 1.25
C ASP A 60 -8.26 -20.25 0.18
N PHE A 61 -7.25 -20.01 -0.65
CA PHE A 61 -7.30 -18.98 -1.70
C PHE A 61 -7.46 -19.62 -3.07
N THR A 62 -8.38 -19.10 -3.87
CA THR A 62 -8.58 -19.53 -5.26
C THR A 62 -8.55 -18.32 -6.20
N PRO A 63 -7.71 -18.33 -7.26
CA PRO A 63 -7.68 -17.23 -8.22
C PRO A 63 -9.08 -16.91 -8.76
N SER A 64 -9.43 -15.63 -8.80
CA SER A 64 -10.68 -15.18 -9.39
C SER A 64 -10.52 -14.93 -10.90
N ASN A 65 -11.63 -14.86 -11.64
CA ASN A 65 -11.62 -14.44 -13.06
C ASN A 65 -11.50 -12.91 -13.20
N ALA A 66 -10.56 -12.30 -12.47
CA ALA A 66 -10.36 -10.86 -12.50
C ALA A 66 -9.70 -10.39 -13.79
N SER A 67 -10.04 -9.17 -14.19
CA SER A 67 -9.42 -8.50 -15.33
C SER A 67 -8.25 -7.61 -14.89
N PRO A 68 -7.30 -7.35 -15.80
CA PRO A 68 -6.24 -6.38 -15.57
C PRO A 68 -6.75 -5.02 -15.02
N PRO A 69 -5.99 -4.39 -14.10
CA PRO A 69 -4.68 -4.84 -13.64
C PRO A 69 -4.74 -5.81 -12.45
N HIS A 70 -5.92 -6.10 -11.90
CA HIS A 70 -6.09 -6.82 -10.62
C HIS A 70 -6.13 -8.35 -10.81
N VAL A 71 -5.20 -8.89 -11.59
CA VAL A 71 -5.14 -10.33 -11.86
C VAL A 71 -4.78 -11.16 -10.63
N GLU A 72 -4.31 -10.52 -9.57
CA GLU A 72 -3.95 -11.13 -8.29
C GLU A 72 -5.15 -11.32 -7.35
N ASP A 73 -6.35 -10.86 -7.76
CA ASP A 73 -7.58 -11.03 -6.99
C ASP A 73 -7.92 -12.53 -6.83
N ALA A 74 -8.11 -12.97 -5.58
CA ALA A 74 -8.46 -14.34 -5.23
C ALA A 74 -9.68 -14.37 -4.32
N ASN A 75 -10.60 -15.31 -4.56
CA ASN A 75 -11.63 -15.65 -3.59
C ASN A 75 -10.95 -16.37 -2.41
N TRP A 76 -11.59 -16.30 -1.24
CA TRP A 76 -11.05 -16.93 -0.04
C TRP A 76 -12.12 -17.58 0.82
N GLU A 77 -11.75 -18.65 1.50
CA GLU A 77 -12.53 -19.32 2.55
C GLU A 77 -11.64 -19.59 3.76
N ASN A 78 -12.25 -19.79 4.94
CA ASN A 78 -11.56 -20.20 6.17
C ASN A 78 -10.34 -19.34 6.54
N LEU A 79 -10.43 -18.03 6.28
CA LEU A 79 -9.35 -17.07 6.54
C LEU A 79 -9.21 -16.82 8.04
N ASN A 80 -8.00 -17.05 8.55
CA ASN A 80 -7.66 -16.87 9.96
C ASN A 80 -6.40 -16.03 10.10
N TYR A 81 -6.35 -15.22 11.15
CA TYR A 81 -5.10 -14.61 11.61
C TYR A 81 -4.26 -15.68 12.33
N VAL A 82 -2.97 -15.76 11.98
CA VAL A 82 -2.05 -16.75 12.56
C VAL A 82 -1.07 -16.07 13.52
N ASP A 83 -0.28 -15.14 13.00
CA ASP A 83 0.79 -14.46 13.76
C ASP A 83 1.28 -13.21 13.00
N ARG A 84 2.40 -12.62 13.42
CA ARG A 84 3.15 -11.59 12.70
C ARG A 84 4.49 -12.13 12.22
N CYS A 85 4.89 -11.73 11.03
CA CYS A 85 6.22 -12.00 10.55
C CYS A 85 7.26 -11.10 11.24
N SER A 86 8.50 -11.54 11.26
CA SER A 86 9.65 -10.73 11.64
C SER A 86 9.89 -9.59 10.63
N SER A 87 10.69 -8.59 11.04
CA SER A 87 11.11 -7.50 10.15
C SER A 87 11.85 -8.00 8.90
N ASN A 88 12.66 -9.05 9.04
CA ASN A 88 13.38 -9.65 7.91
C ASN A 88 12.42 -10.34 6.92
N GLU A 89 11.50 -11.16 7.41
CA GLU A 89 10.48 -11.80 6.58
C GLU A 89 9.62 -10.77 5.87
N PHE A 90 9.23 -9.69 6.55
CA PHE A 90 8.47 -8.61 5.93
C PHE A 90 9.28 -7.91 4.83
N ARG A 91 10.56 -7.61 5.10
CA ARG A 91 11.46 -7.01 4.11
C ARG A 91 11.64 -7.91 2.89
N ASP A 92 11.71 -9.21 3.08
CA ASP A 92 11.84 -10.17 1.98
C ASP A 92 10.53 -10.31 1.20
N ALA A 93 9.38 -10.30 1.87
CA ALA A 93 8.07 -10.22 1.21
C ALA A 93 7.92 -8.94 0.36
N LEU A 94 8.45 -7.80 0.81
CA LEU A 94 8.47 -6.56 0.01
C LEU A 94 9.37 -6.66 -1.22
N LYS A 95 10.46 -7.43 -1.16
CA LYS A 95 11.35 -7.66 -2.31
C LYS A 95 10.68 -8.50 -3.39
N THR A 96 9.64 -9.26 -3.05
CA THR A 96 8.79 -9.94 -4.01
C THR A 96 8.03 -8.91 -4.85
N GLY A 97 8.26 -8.91 -6.17
CA GLY A 97 7.74 -7.88 -7.06
C GLY A 97 8.44 -6.53 -6.91
N LEU A 98 9.72 -6.53 -6.53
CA LEU A 98 10.58 -5.35 -6.56
C LEU A 98 10.99 -5.02 -7.99
N PHE A 99 10.71 -3.79 -8.41
CA PHE A 99 11.15 -3.22 -9.67
C PHE A 99 11.98 -1.97 -9.44
N LYS A 100 12.82 -1.60 -10.41
CA LYS A 100 13.67 -0.41 -10.31
C LYS A 100 12.84 0.86 -10.47
N THR A 101 11.83 0.83 -11.33
CA THR A 101 10.96 1.97 -11.64
C THR A 101 9.50 1.58 -11.74
N ILE A 102 8.62 2.58 -11.69
CA ILE A 102 7.18 2.40 -11.94
C ILE A 102 6.93 1.96 -13.38
N HIS A 103 7.72 2.46 -14.33
CA HIS A 103 7.62 2.12 -15.75
C HIS A 103 7.88 0.64 -15.99
N GLU A 104 8.97 0.12 -15.42
CA GLU A 104 9.31 -1.30 -15.47
C GLU A 104 8.22 -2.14 -14.80
N GLY A 105 7.80 -1.76 -13.59
CA GLY A 105 6.86 -2.55 -12.80
C GLY A 105 5.47 -2.67 -13.42
N PHE A 106 4.97 -1.63 -14.08
CA PHE A 106 3.67 -1.68 -14.78
C PHE A 106 3.78 -1.86 -16.29
N GLU A 107 5.00 -2.06 -16.81
CA GLU A 107 5.29 -2.28 -18.23
C GLU A 107 4.71 -1.16 -19.11
N TYR A 108 4.82 0.08 -18.64
CA TYR A 108 4.27 1.26 -19.30
C TYR A 108 5.06 2.54 -19.02
N ASP A 109 5.55 3.15 -20.10
CA ASP A 109 6.20 4.46 -20.07
C ASP A 109 5.15 5.56 -19.88
N LEU A 110 5.02 6.01 -18.63
CA LEU A 110 4.09 7.04 -18.23
C LEU A 110 4.70 8.42 -18.53
N PRO A 111 4.01 9.31 -19.26
CA PRO A 111 4.53 10.65 -19.51
C PRO A 111 4.83 11.41 -18.21
N SER A 112 5.81 12.32 -18.24
CA SER A 112 6.15 13.14 -17.07
C SER A 112 4.92 13.86 -16.50
N GLY A 113 4.77 13.80 -15.18
CA GLY A 113 3.64 14.40 -14.45
C GLY A 113 2.33 13.62 -14.54
N GLU A 114 2.25 12.59 -15.37
CA GLU A 114 1.07 11.74 -15.44
C GLU A 114 1.01 10.72 -14.31
N LYS A 115 -0.22 10.27 -14.01
CA LYS A 115 -0.52 9.35 -12.89
C LYS A 115 -1.50 8.25 -13.27
N CYS A 116 -1.92 8.24 -14.53
CA CYS A 116 -3.01 7.41 -15.01
C CYS A 116 -2.54 6.66 -16.23
N ILE A 117 -2.48 5.34 -16.11
CA ILE A 117 -2.20 4.42 -17.20
C ILE A 117 -3.50 4.25 -18.01
N PRO A 118 -3.51 4.50 -19.33
CA PRO A 118 -4.70 4.36 -20.15
C PRO A 118 -5.31 2.95 -20.07
N ILE A 119 -6.64 2.87 -20.08
CA ILE A 119 -7.37 1.61 -19.94
C ILE A 119 -6.96 0.54 -20.98
N ILE A 120 -6.49 0.98 -22.16
CA ILE A 120 -6.10 0.11 -23.27
C ILE A 120 -4.84 -0.72 -22.98
N VAL A 121 -3.98 -0.27 -22.06
CA VAL A 121 -2.66 -0.86 -21.80
C VAL A 121 -2.79 -2.22 -21.13
N LYS A 122 -3.79 -2.40 -20.26
CA LYS A 122 -4.04 -3.63 -19.48
C LYS A 122 -2.77 -4.19 -18.79
N PRO A 123 -2.22 -3.49 -17.78
CA PRO A 123 -1.01 -3.93 -17.07
C PRO A 123 -1.14 -5.35 -16.50
N ALA A 124 -0.04 -6.10 -16.51
CA ALA A 124 -0.01 -7.49 -16.05
C ALA A 124 -0.16 -7.66 -14.53
N ARG A 125 -0.08 -6.56 -13.77
CA ARG A 125 -0.17 -6.54 -12.29
C ARG A 125 -0.72 -5.22 -11.80
N SER A 126 -1.34 -5.25 -10.62
CA SER A 126 -1.93 -4.08 -9.96
C SER A 126 -1.06 -3.52 -8.85
N ILE A 127 -0.08 -4.28 -8.35
CA ILE A 127 0.81 -3.82 -7.29
C ILE A 127 2.25 -4.17 -7.61
N ILE A 128 3.15 -3.24 -7.32
CA ILE A 128 4.59 -3.43 -7.36
C ILE A 128 5.23 -2.88 -6.08
N THR A 129 6.45 -3.32 -5.80
CA THR A 129 7.34 -2.65 -4.85
C THR A 129 8.40 -1.87 -5.62
N ILE A 130 8.72 -0.66 -5.15
CA ILE A 130 9.94 0.06 -5.56
C ILE A 130 10.78 0.39 -4.33
N LYS A 131 12.09 0.28 -4.47
CA LYS A 131 13.05 0.73 -3.45
C LYS A 131 13.54 2.13 -3.81
N LEU A 132 13.50 3.04 -2.84
CA LEU A 132 13.90 4.42 -3.01
C LEU A 132 15.05 4.79 -2.09
N GLN A 133 15.74 5.88 -2.44
CA GLN A 133 16.57 6.59 -1.47
C GLN A 133 15.65 7.36 -0.52
N PRO A 134 15.78 7.25 0.81
CA PRO A 134 14.87 7.93 1.74
C PRO A 134 14.80 9.46 1.55
N HIS A 135 15.91 10.07 1.13
CA HIS A 135 15.98 11.51 0.82
C HIS A 135 15.28 11.91 -0.48
N SER A 136 14.98 10.95 -1.37
CA SER A 136 14.22 11.19 -2.60
C SER A 136 12.71 11.06 -2.39
N PHE A 137 12.23 10.92 -1.15
CA PHE A 137 10.82 10.79 -0.83
C PHE A 137 10.37 11.87 0.15
N SER A 138 9.12 12.32 -0.01
CA SER A 138 8.47 13.17 0.97
C SER A 138 6.96 12.94 1.05
N ILE A 139 6.44 13.13 2.25
CA ILE A 139 5.01 13.20 2.56
C ILE A 139 4.65 14.67 2.66
N ILE A 140 3.60 15.09 1.96
CA ILE A 140 3.08 16.45 2.01
C ILE A 140 1.62 16.46 2.44
N GLY A 141 1.18 17.54 3.07
CA GLY A 141 -0.24 17.77 3.30
C GLY A 141 -0.94 18.12 1.99
N ASP A 142 -2.19 17.68 1.84
CA ASP A 142 -3.02 18.10 0.71
C ASP A 142 -3.59 19.50 0.98
N SER A 143 -3.20 20.47 0.15
CA SER A 143 -3.63 21.87 0.26
C SER A 143 -5.14 22.07 0.08
N TYR A 144 -5.83 21.11 -0.54
CA TYR A 144 -7.27 21.15 -0.76
C TYR A 144 -8.06 20.41 0.32
N ASN A 145 -7.41 19.52 1.06
CA ASN A 145 -8.04 18.74 2.12
C ASN A 145 -7.03 18.38 3.20
N ALA A 146 -7.06 19.11 4.32
CA ALA A 146 -6.15 18.92 5.45
C ALA A 146 -6.18 17.51 6.05
N ASN A 147 -7.25 16.72 5.81
CA ASN A 147 -7.36 15.33 6.27
C ASN A 147 -6.67 14.32 5.34
N LYS A 148 -5.93 14.79 4.33
CA LYS A 148 -5.24 13.95 3.37
C LYS A 148 -3.76 14.31 3.30
N VAL A 149 -2.95 13.28 3.10
CA VAL A 149 -1.54 13.39 2.75
C VAL A 149 -1.29 12.85 1.35
N ARG A 150 -0.19 13.28 0.75
CA ARG A 150 0.29 12.85 -0.57
C ARG A 150 1.76 12.50 -0.52
N ALA A 151 2.19 11.69 -1.46
CA ALA A 151 3.60 11.36 -1.65
C ALA A 151 4.18 12.13 -2.85
N ASN A 152 5.40 12.61 -2.68
CA ASN A 152 6.29 13.03 -3.75
C ASN A 152 7.56 12.18 -3.70
N PHE A 153 8.05 11.70 -4.83
CA PHE A 153 9.36 11.07 -4.90
C PHE A 153 10.00 11.08 -6.28
N TRP A 154 11.28 10.74 -6.30
CA TRP A 154 12.02 10.31 -7.49
C TRP A 154 12.38 8.83 -7.36
N ASP A 155 12.12 8.07 -8.42
CA ASP A 155 12.59 6.68 -8.51
C ASP A 155 14.10 6.59 -8.78
N MET A 156 14.62 5.36 -8.88
CA MET A 156 16.06 5.12 -9.05
C MET A 156 16.61 5.52 -10.43
N GLU A 157 15.75 5.93 -11.37
CA GLU A 157 16.14 6.47 -12.68
C GLU A 157 15.86 7.97 -12.80
N GLY A 158 15.38 8.60 -11.73
CA GLY A 158 15.12 10.04 -11.68
C GLY A 158 13.73 10.44 -12.19
N ASN A 159 12.83 9.48 -12.44
CA ASN A 159 11.45 9.80 -12.81
C ASN A 159 10.72 10.39 -11.60
N GLN A 160 10.11 11.56 -11.80
CA GLN A 160 9.45 12.30 -10.74
C GLN A 160 7.96 11.97 -10.66
N PHE A 161 7.51 11.58 -9.47
CA PHE A 161 6.12 11.36 -9.15
C PHE A 161 5.70 12.31 -8.03
N SER A 162 4.82 13.25 -8.32
CA SER A 162 4.41 14.28 -7.36
C SER A 162 2.92 14.20 -7.06
N PHE A 163 2.54 14.46 -5.81
CA PHE A 163 1.16 14.57 -5.35
C PHE A 163 0.37 13.28 -5.60
N LEU A 164 0.99 12.11 -5.36
CA LEU A 164 0.32 10.82 -5.45
C LEU A 164 -0.55 10.57 -4.21
N PRO A 165 -1.77 10.02 -4.36
CA PRO A 165 -2.57 9.60 -3.23
C PRO A 165 -1.83 8.56 -2.38
N ILE A 166 -1.85 8.73 -1.06
CA ILE A 166 -1.47 7.68 -0.11
C ILE A 166 -2.78 7.04 0.36
N THR A 167 -2.91 5.72 0.15
CA THR A 167 -4.11 4.94 0.52
C THR A 167 -3.82 3.90 1.60
N ASP A 168 -2.56 3.76 2.00
CA ASP A 168 -2.17 3.05 3.22
C ASP A 168 -3.03 3.51 4.40
N ARG A 169 -3.71 2.55 5.04
CA ARG A 169 -4.66 2.82 6.10
C ARG A 169 -4.02 3.58 7.26
N GLY A 170 -2.85 3.17 7.73
CA GLY A 170 -2.17 3.82 8.84
C GLY A 170 -1.87 5.29 8.55
N PHE A 171 -1.38 5.59 7.34
CA PHE A 171 -1.12 6.98 6.94
C PHE A 171 -2.41 7.79 6.75
N VAL A 172 -3.48 7.17 6.25
CA VAL A 172 -4.79 7.82 6.13
C VAL A 172 -5.38 8.14 7.51
N ASP A 173 -5.31 7.20 8.44
CA ASP A 173 -5.79 7.38 9.82
C ASP A 173 -4.96 8.45 10.53
N GLN A 174 -3.63 8.47 10.33
CA GLN A 174 -2.76 9.52 10.84
C GLN A 174 -3.07 10.89 10.22
N ALA A 175 -3.38 10.96 8.93
CA ALA A 175 -3.75 12.21 8.26
C ALA A 175 -5.02 12.83 8.87
N LEU A 176 -6.00 11.99 9.24
CA LEU A 176 -7.21 12.42 9.94
C LEU A 176 -6.92 12.96 11.34
N LYS A 177 -5.96 12.37 12.07
CA LYS A 177 -5.53 12.84 13.39
C LYS A 177 -4.81 14.20 13.32
N ILE A 178 -3.88 14.36 12.38
CA ILE A 178 -3.01 15.55 12.31
C ILE A 178 -3.65 16.73 11.58
N GLN A 179 -4.65 16.51 10.73
CA GLN A 179 -5.41 17.55 10.01
C GLN A 179 -4.52 18.64 9.39
N GLY A 180 -3.49 18.21 8.65
CA GLY A 180 -2.57 19.11 7.95
C GLY A 180 -1.51 19.78 8.83
N ASN A 181 -1.37 19.40 10.10
CA ASN A 181 -0.33 19.91 10.99
C ASN A 181 1.07 19.70 10.38
N SER A 182 1.71 20.81 10.00
CA SER A 182 2.98 20.78 9.28
C SER A 182 4.13 20.21 10.11
N SER A 183 4.13 20.40 11.44
CA SER A 183 5.14 19.83 12.33
C SER A 183 5.03 18.31 12.41
N ALA A 184 3.80 17.77 12.44
CA ALA A 184 3.58 16.33 12.42
C ALA A 184 4.00 15.72 11.07
N ILE A 185 3.72 16.41 9.95
CA ILE A 185 4.20 16.01 8.62
C ILE A 185 5.74 16.07 8.54
N ALA A 186 6.35 17.11 9.10
CA ALA A 186 7.81 17.22 9.17
C ALA A 186 8.42 16.07 9.98
N LYS A 187 7.79 15.66 11.10
CA LYS A 187 8.21 14.50 11.89
C LYS A 187 8.16 13.19 11.08
N MET A 188 7.10 12.97 10.30
CA MET A 188 7.01 11.80 9.41
C MET A 188 8.14 11.80 8.37
N ASN A 189 8.39 12.94 7.72
CA ASN A 189 9.47 13.07 6.74
C ASN A 189 10.85 12.85 7.37
N TYR A 190 11.10 13.47 8.52
CA TYR A 190 12.35 13.31 9.27
C TYR A 190 12.58 11.84 9.61
N HIS A 191 11.54 11.15 10.10
CA HIS A 191 11.65 9.72 10.34
C HIS A 191 12.04 8.99 9.04
N VAL A 192 11.31 9.13 7.93
CA VAL A 192 11.68 8.44 6.67
C VAL A 192 13.13 8.73 6.28
N GLN A 193 13.51 10.01 6.23
CA GLN A 193 14.81 10.45 5.75
C GLN A 193 15.97 9.99 6.64
N SER A 194 15.72 9.71 7.92
CA SER A 194 16.72 9.16 8.85
C SER A 194 17.00 7.66 8.64
N GLN A 195 16.18 6.97 7.85
CA GLN A 195 16.24 5.51 7.70
C GLN A 195 17.27 5.11 6.65
N SER A 196 17.69 3.85 6.70
CA SER A 196 18.68 3.31 5.76
C SER A 196 18.04 2.76 4.48
N GLU A 197 16.81 2.25 4.59
CA GLU A 197 16.06 1.71 3.45
C GLU A 197 14.63 2.25 3.45
N LEU A 198 14.10 2.50 2.26
CA LEU A 198 12.70 2.86 2.01
C LEU A 198 12.15 2.01 0.87
N TYR A 199 11.03 1.35 1.14
CA TYR A 199 10.25 0.59 0.17
C TYR A 199 8.85 1.19 0.07
N LEU A 200 8.39 1.41 -1.16
CA LEU A 200 7.01 1.80 -1.44
C LEU A 200 6.26 0.67 -2.11
N ARG A 201 5.05 0.38 -1.64
CA ARG A 201 4.07 -0.42 -2.38
C ARG A 201 3.27 0.54 -3.25
N ILE A 202 3.37 0.39 -4.56
CA ILE A 202 2.67 1.21 -5.55
C ILE A 202 1.55 0.39 -6.14
N GLY A 203 0.33 0.89 -6.04
CA GLY A 203 -0.87 0.25 -6.55
C GLY A 203 -1.44 0.98 -7.76
N LEU A 204 -2.16 0.23 -8.59
CA LEU A 204 -3.09 0.73 -9.59
C LEU A 204 -4.52 0.58 -9.08
N SER A 205 -5.33 1.63 -9.26
CA SER A 205 -6.77 1.52 -9.06
C SER A 205 -7.40 0.57 -10.07
N ARG A 206 -8.63 0.11 -9.79
CA ARG A 206 -9.50 -0.39 -10.87
C ARG A 206 -9.77 0.72 -11.89
N ALA A 207 -10.24 0.35 -13.09
CA ALA A 207 -10.58 1.31 -14.13
C ALA A 207 -11.53 2.39 -13.56
N TYR A 208 -11.15 3.65 -13.72
CA TYR A 208 -11.92 4.78 -13.24
C TYR A 208 -11.81 5.95 -14.23
N GLN A 209 -12.97 6.48 -14.60
CA GLN A 209 -13.09 7.70 -15.37
C GLN A 209 -13.13 8.90 -14.44
N ALA A 210 -12.09 9.73 -14.48
CA ALA A 210 -12.04 10.96 -13.72
C ALA A 210 -12.97 12.03 -14.31
N PRO A 211 -13.36 13.05 -13.52
CA PRO A 211 -14.16 14.18 -14.02
C PRO A 211 -13.55 14.92 -15.22
N SER A 212 -12.23 14.85 -15.41
CA SER A 212 -11.53 15.39 -16.59
C SER A 212 -11.78 14.60 -17.88
N GLY A 213 -12.52 13.50 -17.83
CA GLY A 213 -12.77 12.59 -18.94
C GLY A 213 -11.70 11.51 -19.12
N LYS A 214 -10.55 11.63 -18.44
CA LYS A 214 -9.47 10.65 -18.48
C LYS A 214 -9.91 9.33 -17.85
N ASN A 215 -9.79 8.23 -18.58
CA ASN A 215 -10.18 6.90 -18.15
C ASN A 215 -8.99 5.94 -18.15
N GLY A 216 -8.76 5.27 -17.02
CA GLY A 216 -7.64 4.36 -16.87
C GLY A 216 -7.45 3.89 -15.43
N TYR A 217 -6.23 3.45 -15.16
CA TYR A 217 -5.80 2.93 -13.86
C TYR A 217 -4.91 3.96 -13.19
N TRP A 218 -5.28 4.38 -11.98
CA TRP A 218 -4.63 5.48 -11.28
C TRP A 218 -3.59 4.97 -10.30
N ILE A 219 -2.41 5.56 -10.35
CA ILE A 219 -1.28 5.26 -9.48
C ILE A 219 -1.53 5.82 -8.08
N GLN A 220 -1.24 5.01 -7.07
CA GLN A 220 -1.39 5.32 -5.65
C GLN A 220 -0.27 4.65 -4.84
N VAL A 221 0.07 5.25 -3.70
CA VAL A 221 0.99 4.67 -2.71
C VAL A 221 0.16 3.88 -1.70
N ASN A 222 0.20 2.56 -1.81
CA ASN A 222 -0.52 1.63 -0.95
C ASN A 222 0.19 1.35 0.38
N GLY A 223 1.52 1.57 0.43
CA GLY A 223 2.34 1.29 1.61
C GLY A 223 3.68 2.02 1.56
N ILE A 224 4.14 2.47 2.73
CA ILE A 224 5.43 3.13 2.94
C ILE A 224 6.11 2.38 4.09
N TYR A 225 7.28 1.80 3.82
CA TYR A 225 7.99 0.93 4.76
C TYR A 225 9.46 1.28 4.83
N THR A 226 9.96 1.42 6.06
CA THR A 226 11.33 1.84 6.35
C THR A 226 12.07 0.77 7.15
N PHE A 227 13.40 0.78 7.04
CA PHE A 227 14.28 -0.09 7.82
C PHE A 227 15.55 0.67 8.27
N PRO A 228 16.09 0.36 9.47
CA PRO A 228 15.68 -0.72 10.37
C PRO A 228 14.42 -0.42 11.19
N ASP A 229 14.05 0.85 11.33
CA ASP A 229 12.91 1.27 12.17
C ASP A 229 11.67 1.54 11.31
N TYR A 230 10.51 1.34 11.92
CA TYR A 230 9.22 1.72 11.35
C TYR A 230 8.54 2.79 12.21
N MET A 231 7.56 3.49 11.63
CA MET A 231 6.73 4.45 12.35
C MET A 231 5.67 3.71 13.18
N ASP A 232 6.01 3.37 14.42
CA ASP A 232 5.12 2.68 15.37
C ASP A 232 3.74 3.33 15.50
N TYR A 233 3.67 4.66 15.67
CA TYR A 233 2.43 5.43 15.78
C TYR A 233 1.55 5.41 14.52
N ILE A 234 2.07 4.94 13.38
CA ILE A 234 1.31 4.72 12.13
C ILE A 234 0.92 3.24 11.98
N ARG A 235 1.65 2.34 12.63
CA ARG A 235 1.52 0.87 12.51
C ARG A 235 0.90 0.24 13.75
N CYS A 236 0.10 1.00 14.48
CA CYS A 236 -0.61 0.55 15.67
C CYS A 236 -2.05 1.08 15.64
N TYR A 237 -3.01 0.26 16.08
CA TYR A 237 -4.40 0.70 16.26
C TYR A 237 -4.61 1.47 17.57
N ASN A 238 -3.74 1.26 18.56
CA ASN A 238 -3.79 1.93 19.84
C ASN A 238 -2.63 2.92 19.97
N ASP A 239 -2.97 4.19 20.12
CA ASP A 239 -2.26 5.00 21.11
C ASP A 239 -2.65 4.35 22.44
N LYS A 240 -1.73 3.62 23.09
CA LYS A 240 -1.85 3.51 24.53
C LYS A 240 -1.63 4.94 25.01
N ASP A 241 -2.72 5.66 25.23
CA ASP A 241 -2.67 6.96 25.86
C ASP A 241 -1.71 6.86 27.04
N ASP A 242 -0.70 7.74 27.01
CA ASP A 242 0.02 8.18 28.19
C ASP A 242 -1.01 8.70 29.20
N GLN A 243 -1.59 7.78 29.97
CA GLN A 243 -2.17 8.05 31.27
C GLN A 243 -1.21 7.50 32.31
N THR A 244 -0.08 8.20 32.46
CA THR A 244 0.62 8.32 33.75
C THR A 244 0.00 9.42 34.57
#